data_AF-A0A8J2ZDY2-F1
#
_entry.id   AF-A0A8J2ZDY2-F1
#
_cell.length_a   1.000
_cell.length_b   1.000
_cell.length_c   1.000
_cell.angle_alpha   90.00
_cell.angle_beta   90.00
_cell.angle_gamma   90.00
#
_symmetry.space_group_name_H-M   'P 1'
#
loop_
_entity.id
_entity.type
_entity.pdbx_description
1 polymer ?
#
loop_
_entity_poly.entity_id
_entity_poly.type
_entity_poly.pdbx_seq_one_letter_code
_entity_poly.pdbx_strand_id
1 'polypeptide(L)' 'MRLPGAPSLPRCPLGREPSPTNAADLEAMRRRVWREQGVVALRLEDITDPWLRQALTNEATRRWGPRNGGMSHGR' A
#
# COMPACT_ATOMS: atom_id res chain seq x y z
N MET A 1 -18.18 -7.64 -30.22
CA MET A 1 -18.87 -7.15 -31.43
C MET A 1 -18.86 -5.62 -31.38
N ARG A 2 -18.16 -4.93 -32.29
CA ARG A 2 -18.08 -3.46 -32.35
C ARG A 2 -18.96 -2.97 -33.50
N LEU A 3 -19.86 -2.02 -33.23
CA LEU A 3 -20.74 -1.44 -34.24
C LEU A 3 -19.94 -0.49 -35.15
N PRO A 4 -20.04 -0.62 -36.49
CA PRO A 4 -19.42 0.33 -37.42
C PRO A 4 -20.02 1.72 -37.22
N GLY A 5 -19.19 2.75 -36.98
CA GLY A 5 -19.65 4.14 -36.84
C GLY A 5 -19.96 4.62 -35.42
N ALA A 6 -19.74 3.79 -34.39
CA ALA A 6 -19.84 4.27 -33.01
C ALA A 6 -18.77 5.35 -32.72
N PRO A 7 -19.11 6.43 -31.99
CA PRO A 7 -18.12 7.44 -31.62
C PRO A 7 -16.99 6.79 -30.84
N SER A 8 -15.75 7.06 -31.26
CA SER A 8 -14.56 6.64 -30.51
C SER A 8 -14.67 7.19 -29.10
N LEU A 9 -14.47 6.33 -28.08
CA LEU A 9 -14.31 6.79 -26.71
C LEU A 9 -13.27 7.91 -26.67
N PRO A 10 -13.47 8.96 -25.85
CA PRO A 10 -12.51 10.04 -25.73
C PRO A 10 -11.15 9.43 -25.38
N ARG A 11 -10.16 9.66 -26.25
CA ARG A 11 -8.77 9.30 -25.98
C ARG A 11 -8.34 10.21 -24.83
N CYS A 12 -8.45 9.74 -23.59
CA CYS A 12 -7.80 10.40 -22.47
C CYS A 12 -6.31 10.55 -22.83
N PRO A 13 -5.74 11.77 -22.83
CA PRO A 13 -4.31 11.97 -23.08
C PRO A 13 -3.45 11.31 -21.99
N LEU A 14 -4.06 11.06 -20.82
CA LEU A 14 -3.58 10.10 -19.84
C LEU A 14 -3.94 8.69 -20.30
N GLY A 15 -3.28 8.19 -21.33
CA GLY A 15 -3.38 6.79 -21.73
C GLY A 15 -3.24 5.85 -20.53
N ARG A 16 -3.59 4.57 -20.68
CA ARG A 16 -3.25 3.55 -19.68
C ARG A 16 -1.74 3.32 -19.71
N GLU A 17 -0.99 4.31 -19.24
CA GLU A 17 0.44 4.21 -19.04
C GLU A 17 0.66 3.13 -17.99
N PRO A 18 1.50 2.11 -18.27
CA PRO A 18 1.93 1.21 -17.21
C PRO A 18 2.51 2.08 -16.10
N SER A 19 2.03 1.86 -14.87
CA SER A 19 2.48 2.63 -13.71
C SER A 19 4.02 2.62 -13.69
N PRO A 20 4.71 3.78 -13.77
CA PRO A 20 6.14 3.85 -14.04
C PRO A 20 7.00 3.48 -12.82
N THR A 21 6.50 2.63 -11.92
CA THR A 21 7.21 2.29 -10.69
C THR A 21 7.23 0.78 -10.55
N ASN A 22 8.33 0.17 -11.00
CA ASN A 22 8.57 -1.24 -10.75
C ASN A 22 8.89 -1.46 -9.25
N ALA A 23 8.88 -2.72 -8.80
CA ALA A 23 9.13 -3.04 -7.39
C ALA A 23 10.50 -2.56 -6.88
N ALA A 24 11.52 -2.53 -7.74
CA ALA A 24 12.86 -2.06 -7.38
C ALA A 24 12.89 -0.53 -7.18
N ASP A 25 12.19 0.23 -8.03
CA ASP A 25 12.06 1.68 -7.89
C ASP A 25 11.34 2.05 -6.59
N LEU A 26 10.27 1.32 -6.25
CA LEU A 26 9.57 1.49 -4.97
C LEU A 26 10.50 1.22 -3.77
N GLU A 27 11.34 0.19 -3.86
CA GLU A 27 12.27 -0.16 -2.79
C GLU A 27 13.40 0.88 -2.64
N ALA A 28 13.91 1.39 -3.76
CA ALA A 28 14.85 2.50 -3.76
C ALA A 28 14.25 3.76 -3.12
N MET A 29 12.98 4.07 -3.43
CA MET A 29 12.25 5.18 -2.80
C MET A 29 12.09 4.98 -1.30
N ARG A 30 11.67 3.79 -0.84
CA ARG A 30 11.56 3.48 0.60
C ARG A 30 12.90 3.63 1.31
N ARG A 31 13.97 3.12 0.71
CA ARG A 31 15.33 3.25 1.27
C ARG A 31 15.76 4.71 1.39
N ARG A 32 15.44 5.54 0.40
CA ARG A 32 15.72 6.97 0.42
C ARG A 32 14.93 7.68 1.52
N VAL A 33 13.63 7.43 1.62
CA VAL A 33 12.75 7.99 2.66
C VAL A 33 13.24 7.61 4.07
N TRP A 34 13.68 6.36 4.26
CA TRP A 34 14.30 5.95 5.51
C TRP A 34 15.55 6.77 5.83
N ARG A 35 16.47 6.90 4.87
CA ARG A 35 17.74 7.62 5.08
C ARG A 35 17.57 9.11 5.31
N GLU A 36 16.65 9.74 4.59
CA GLU A 36 16.50 11.20 4.59
C GLU A 36 15.46 11.70 5.61
N GLN A 37 14.41 10.90 5.88
CA GLN A 37 13.28 11.33 6.70
C GLN A 37 13.06 10.46 7.95
N GLY A 38 13.77 9.32 8.06
CA GLY A 38 13.59 8.40 9.19
C GLY A 38 12.23 7.70 9.21
N VAL A 39 11.49 7.71 8.09
CA VAL A 39 10.16 7.08 7.98
C VAL A 39 10.30 5.73 7.30
N VAL A 40 9.62 4.71 7.83
CA VAL A 40 9.53 3.37 7.23
C VAL A 40 8.08 2.88 7.25
N ALA A 41 7.66 2.24 6.16
CA ALA A 41 6.38 1.56 6.06
C ALA A 41 6.63 0.05 5.88
N LEU A 42 6.35 -0.72 6.93
CA LEU A 42 6.51 -2.17 6.96
C LEU A 42 5.14 -2.84 7.05
N ARG A 43 4.96 -3.96 6.34
CA ARG A 43 3.82 -4.83 6.60
C ARG A 43 4.13 -5.67 7.83
N LEU A 44 3.15 -5.85 8.71
CA LEU A 44 3.37 -6.57 9.98
C LEU A 44 3.70 -8.05 9.74
N GLU A 45 3.17 -8.64 8.68
CA GLU A 45 3.46 -10.00 8.24
C GLU A 45 4.90 -10.22 7.79
N ASP A 46 5.58 -9.18 7.30
CA ASP A 46 6.97 -9.27 6.84
C ASP A 46 7.98 -9.18 8.01
N ILE A 47 7.51 -8.78 9.19
CA ILE A 47 8.35 -8.73 10.40
C ILE A 47 8.48 -10.14 10.95
N THR A 48 9.69 -10.69 10.98
CA THR A 48 9.93 -12.06 11.45
C THR A 48 9.84 -12.19 12.97
N ASP A 49 10.29 -11.16 13.71
CA ASP A 49 10.26 -11.16 15.16
C ASP A 49 8.82 -10.96 15.70
N PRO A 50 8.25 -11.94 16.42
CA PRO A 50 6.88 -11.85 16.93
C PRO A 50 6.71 -10.74 17.97
N TRP A 51 7.75 -10.45 18.76
CA TRP A 51 7.67 -9.41 19.79
C TRP A 51 7.62 -8.01 19.18
N LEU A 52 8.49 -7.72 18.21
CA LEU A 52 8.48 -6.47 17.46
C LEU A 52 7.15 -6.27 16.73
N ARG A 53 6.61 -7.33 16.12
CA ARG A 53 5.29 -7.28 15.47
C ARG A 53 4.20 -6.88 16.45
N GLN A 54 4.18 -7.49 17.64
CA GLN A 54 3.20 -7.18 18.67
C GLN A 54 3.37 -5.75 19.21
N ALA A 55 4.60 -5.31 19.45
CA ALA A 55 4.89 -3.96 19.93
C ALA A 55 4.39 -2.88 18.95
N LEU A 56 4.67 -3.03 17.65
CA LEU A 56 4.18 -2.11 16.62
C LEU A 56 2.66 -2.15 16.48
N THR A 57 2.05 -3.33 16.63
CA THR A 57 0.59 -3.47 16.63
C THR A 57 -0.04 -2.72 17.81
N ASN A 58 0.55 -2.86 19.00
CA ASN A 58 0.08 -2.17 20.20
C ASN A 58 0.22 -0.65 20.05
N GLU A 59 1.36 -0.17 19.56
CA GLU A 59 1.60 1.25 19.37
C GLU A 59 0.66 1.85 18.32
N ALA A 60 0.43 1.14 17.21
CA ALA A 60 -0.53 1.55 16.20
C ALA A 60 -1.96 1.59 16.75
N THR A 61 -2.36 0.58 17.52
CA THR A 61 -3.68 0.51 18.15
C THR A 61 -3.89 1.62 19.17
N ARG A 62 -2.85 1.94 19.97
CA ARG A 62 -2.87 3.03 20.93
C ARG A 62 -3.05 4.39 20.25
N ARG A 63 -2.42 4.58 19.08
CA ARG A 63 -2.39 5.87 18.39
C ARG A 63 -3.59 6.11 17.47
N TRP A 64 -4.10 5.07 16.81
CA TRP A 64 -5.13 5.19 15.77
C TRP A 64 -6.37 4.33 16.01
N GLY A 65 -6.42 3.58 17.12
CA GLY A 65 -7.48 2.62 17.40
C GLY A 65 -7.26 1.26 16.74
N PRO A 66 -8.12 0.28 17.05
CA PRO A 66 -8.02 -1.07 16.51
C PRO A 66 -8.19 -1.07 14.99
N ARG A 67 -7.49 -1.97 14.29
CA ARG A 67 -7.70 -2.16 12.84
C ARG A 67 -9.16 -2.59 12.59
N ASN A 68 -9.81 -1.98 11.59
CA ASN A 68 -11.19 -2.26 11.15
C ASN A 68 -11.42 -3.69 10.57
N GLY A 69 -10.59 -4.67 10.91
CA GLY A 69 -10.67 -6.06 10.45
C GLY A 69 -10.50 -7.10 11.56
N GLY A 70 -10.46 -6.69 12.83
CA GLY A 70 -10.66 -7.63 13.92
C GLY A 70 -12.11 -8.09 13.89
N MET A 71 -12.37 -9.26 13.31
CA MET A 71 -13.63 -9.98 13.52
C MET A 71 -13.80 -10.13 15.03
N SER A 72 -14.59 -9.24 15.62
CA SER A 72 -15.30 -9.48 16.87
C SER A 72 -16.17 -10.70 16.61
N HIS A 73 -15.65 -11.90 16.86
CA HIS A 73 -16.51 -13.04 17.11
C HIS A 73 -17.23 -12.71 18.41
N GLY A 74 -18.48 -12.28 18.25
CA GLY A 74 -19.36 -12.04 19.36
C GLY A 74 -19.54 -13.34 20.13
N ARG A 75 -19.35 -13.20 21.44
CA ARG A 75 -19.83 -14.08 22.51
C ARG A 75 -18.96 -15.29 22.85
#